data_AF-C8WYA9-F1
#
_entry.id   AF-C8WYA9-F1
#
_cell.length_a   1.000
_cell.length_b   1.000
_cell.length_c   1.000
_cell.angle_alpha   90.00
_cell.angle_beta   90.00
_cell.angle_gamma   90.00
#
_symmetry.space_group_name_H-M   'P 1'
#
loop_
_entity.id
_entity.type
_entity.pdbx_description
1 polymer ?
#
loop_
_entity_poly.entity_id
_entity_poly.type
_entity_poly.pdbx_seq_one_letter_code
_entity_poly.pdbx_strand_id
1 'polypeptide(L)'
;MYEKAVEKITLEMSANEHHPYVQVIGRFLLVHLEQHPEHAKNLLEEEKTILKSLDTMRRYAETQRVGNVAVISDADGFGIVLQYFDCWDGKPFEIPPEPQPPARVAAPTRVTSAKSAQASKKSTAPALTQLSLFDDAEGGEAL
;
A
#
# COMPACT_ATOMS: atom_id res chain seq x y z
N MET A 1 17.89 3.24 18.23
CA MET A 1 16.78 3.77 17.41
C MET A 1 17.12 3.65 15.94
N TYR A 2 18.28 4.15 15.51
CA TYR A 2 18.81 3.94 14.16
C TYR A 2 18.74 2.48 13.67
N GLU A 3 19.37 1.56 14.40
CA GLU A 3 19.41 0.13 14.00
C GLU A 3 18.02 -0.49 13.84
N LYS A 4 17.08 -0.13 14.72
CA LYS A 4 15.68 -0.60 14.64
C LYS A 4 14.96 -0.04 13.42
N ALA A 5 15.23 1.22 13.05
CA ALA A 5 14.66 1.83 11.86
C ALA A 5 15.21 1.17 10.59
N VAL A 6 16.52 0.91 10.56
CA VAL A 6 17.18 0.15 9.49
C VAL A 6 16.56 -1.25 9.37
N GLU A 7 16.42 -1.97 10.49
CA GLU A 7 15.80 -3.29 10.52
C GLU A 7 14.37 -3.26 9.95
N LYS A 8 13.53 -2.30 10.39
CA LYS A 8 12.17 -2.12 9.86
C LYS A 8 12.16 -1.90 8.36
N ILE A 9 12.98 -0.98 7.84
CA ILE A 9 13.07 -0.69 6.39
C ILE A 9 13.51 -1.95 5.63
N THR A 10 14.53 -2.65 6.12
CA THR A 10 14.99 -3.89 5.48
C THR A 10 13.95 -4.99 5.49
N LEU A 11 13.13 -5.08 6.55
CA LEU A 11 12.02 -6.03 6.66
C LEU A 11 10.90 -5.68 5.68
N GLU A 12 10.53 -4.39 5.56
CA GLU A 12 9.56 -3.93 4.57
C GLU A 12 10.04 -4.17 3.13
N MET A 13 11.34 -3.96 2.85
CA MET A 13 11.96 -4.27 1.57
C MET A 13 11.94 -5.76 1.28
N SER A 14 12.25 -6.61 2.26
CA SER A 14 12.27 -8.07 2.09
C SER A 14 10.86 -8.62 1.89
N ALA A 15 9.88 -8.11 2.63
CA ALA A 15 8.47 -8.47 2.46
C ALA A 15 7.91 -8.07 1.09
N ASN A 16 8.53 -7.10 0.40
CA ASN A 16 8.13 -6.60 -0.90
C ASN A 16 9.28 -6.72 -1.93
N GLU A 17 10.00 -7.84 -1.92
CA GLU A 17 11.18 -8.07 -2.77
C GLU A 17 10.87 -7.91 -4.27
N HIS A 18 9.65 -8.26 -4.69
CA HIS A 18 9.21 -8.16 -6.07
C HIS A 18 8.74 -6.75 -6.47
N HIS A 19 8.67 -5.80 -5.54
CA HIS A 19 8.20 -4.44 -5.81
C HIS A 19 9.39 -3.49 -6.05
N PRO A 20 9.74 -3.17 -7.32
CA PRO A 20 10.97 -2.43 -7.62
C PRO A 20 11.02 -1.05 -6.97
N TYR A 21 9.88 -0.36 -6.87
CA TYR A 21 9.84 0.96 -6.23
C TYR A 21 10.06 0.90 -4.72
N VAL A 22 9.66 -0.19 -4.06
CA VAL A 22 9.92 -0.34 -2.61
C VAL A 22 11.41 -0.53 -2.37
N GLN A 23 12.10 -1.25 -3.27
CA GLN A 23 13.55 -1.42 -3.20
C GLN A 23 14.29 -0.08 -3.35
N VAL A 24 13.88 0.75 -4.31
CA VAL A 24 14.50 2.06 -4.56
C VAL A 24 14.27 2.99 -3.37
N ILE A 25 13.02 3.13 -2.90
CA ILE A 25 12.71 3.99 -1.77
C ILE A 25 13.37 3.47 -0.48
N GLY A 26 13.36 2.16 -0.25
CA GLY A 26 14.00 1.58 0.93
C GLY A 26 15.51 1.87 0.97
N ARG A 27 16.22 1.70 -0.15
CA ARG A 27 17.65 2.07 -0.25
C ARG A 27 17.87 3.56 -0.02
N PHE A 28 17.02 4.40 -0.59
CA PHE A 28 17.07 5.85 -0.38
C PHE A 28 16.91 6.22 1.10
N LEU A 29 15.93 5.62 1.80
CA LEU A 29 15.69 5.87 3.22
C LEU A 29 16.87 5.40 4.10
N LEU A 30 17.52 4.29 3.75
CA LEU A 30 18.72 3.83 4.46
C LEU A 30 19.86 4.85 4.34
N VAL A 31 20.15 5.35 3.13
CA VAL A 31 21.17 6.39 2.91
C VAL A 31 20.78 7.69 3.62
N HIS A 32 19.49 8.04 3.65
CA HIS A 32 19.01 9.22 4.39
C HIS A 32 19.26 9.09 5.89
N LEU A 33 18.99 7.93 6.48
CA LEU A 33 19.23 7.68 7.90
C LEU A 33 20.72 7.72 8.27
N GLU A 34 21.60 7.29 7.37
CA GLU A 34 23.06 7.39 7.59
C GLU A 34 23.50 8.84 7.77
N GLN A 35 22.89 9.76 7.03
CA GLN A 35 23.19 11.20 7.08
C GLN A 35 22.40 11.92 8.18
N HIS A 36 21.20 11.43 8.48
CA HIS A 36 20.23 12.03 9.41
C HIS A 36 19.68 11.01 10.42
N PRO A 37 20.50 10.56 11.38
CA PRO A 37 20.09 9.55 12.35
C PRO A 37 18.94 10.00 13.27
N GLU A 38 18.70 11.30 13.40
CA GLU A 38 17.58 11.91 14.14
C GLU A 38 16.21 11.49 13.59
N HIS A 39 16.13 11.25 12.27
CA HIS A 39 14.91 10.86 11.57
C HIS A 39 14.49 9.41 11.85
N ALA A 40 15.36 8.60 12.45
CA ALA A 40 15.07 7.19 12.77
C ALA A 40 13.81 7.01 13.61
N LYS A 41 13.46 7.98 14.47
CA LYS A 41 12.25 7.91 15.29
C LYS A 41 10.97 7.96 14.46
N ASN A 42 10.96 8.76 13.39
CA ASN A 42 9.77 8.95 12.56
C ASN A 42 9.54 7.75 11.64
N LEU A 43 10.61 7.07 11.21
CA LEU A 43 10.53 5.87 10.39
C LEU A 43 10.12 4.62 11.19
N LEU A 44 10.26 4.66 12.52
CA LEU A 44 9.82 3.59 13.43
C LEU A 44 8.31 3.56 13.67
N GLU A 45 7.57 4.57 13.20
CA GLU A 45 6.12 4.63 13.37
C GLU A 45 5.44 3.51 12.57
N GLU A 46 4.64 2.68 13.25
CA GLU A 46 4.01 1.50 12.64
C GLU A 46 3.01 1.86 11.53
N GLU A 47 2.39 3.03 11.64
CA GLU A 47 1.44 3.49 10.64
C GLU A 47 2.10 3.91 9.33
N LYS A 48 3.39 4.24 9.36
CA LYS A 48 4.16 4.75 8.23
C LYS A 48 4.98 3.64 7.60
N THR A 49 4.62 3.29 6.37
CA THR A 49 5.28 2.24 5.57
C THR A 49 5.73 2.77 4.23
N ILE A 50 6.72 2.10 3.61
CA ILE A 50 7.24 2.47 2.29
C ILE A 50 6.11 2.43 1.25
N LEU A 51 5.21 1.44 1.33
CA LEU A 51 4.07 1.34 0.42
C LEU A 51 3.12 2.53 0.51
N LYS A 52 2.82 3.01 1.73
CA LYS A 52 1.95 4.19 1.90
C LYS A 52 2.64 5.47 1.45
N SER A 53 3.97 5.58 1.60
CA SER A 53 4.72 6.71 1.04
C SER A 53 4.64 6.74 -0.49
N LEU A 54 4.65 5.58 -1.14
CA LEU A 54 4.46 5.47 -2.59
C LEU A 54 3.02 5.81 -3.02
N ASP A 55 2.01 5.44 -2.23
CA ASP A 55 0.63 5.85 -2.50
C ASP A 55 0.49 7.38 -2.38
N THR A 56 1.10 7.98 -1.37
CA THR A 56 1.18 9.43 -1.19
C THR A 56 1.82 10.11 -2.41
N MET A 57 2.91 9.53 -2.93
CA MET A 57 3.57 9.99 -4.16
C MET A 57 2.65 9.88 -5.39
N ARG A 58 1.92 8.77 -5.55
CA ARG A 58 0.94 8.59 -6.63
C ARG A 58 -0.11 9.70 -6.60
N ARG A 59 -0.66 9.99 -5.42
CA ARG A 59 -1.72 10.98 -5.24
C ARG A 59 -1.26 12.39 -5.54
N TYR A 60 -0.01 12.71 -5.21
CA TYR A 60 0.61 13.95 -5.66
C TYR A 60 0.81 13.96 -7.19
N ALA A 61 1.32 12.88 -7.77
CA ALA A 61 1.51 12.80 -9.22
C ALA A 61 0.18 12.96 -9.99
N GLU A 62 -0.93 12.47 -9.44
CA GLU A 62 -2.27 12.64 -10.01
C GLU A 62 -2.71 14.11 -10.12
N THR A 63 -2.26 14.99 -9.22
CA THR A 63 -2.57 16.43 -9.32
C THR A 63 -1.81 17.12 -10.44
N GLN A 64 -0.60 16.63 -10.73
CA GLN A 64 0.28 17.13 -11.79
C GLN A 64 0.01 16.46 -13.15
N ARG A 65 -1.00 15.59 -13.24
CA ARG A 65 -1.27 14.80 -14.43
C ARG A 65 -1.71 15.66 -15.62
N VAL A 66 -1.02 15.51 -16.75
CA VAL A 66 -1.41 16.12 -18.03
C VAL A 66 -1.93 15.01 -18.96
N GLY A 67 -3.25 15.00 -19.18
CA GLY A 67 -3.92 13.92 -19.91
C GLY A 67 -3.86 12.59 -19.15
N ASN A 68 -3.19 11.59 -19.73
CA ASN A 68 -3.06 10.24 -19.16
C ASN A 68 -1.67 9.97 -18.53
N VAL A 69 -0.79 10.97 -18.49
CA VAL A 69 0.59 10.81 -18.00
C VAL A 69 0.84 11.80 -16.87
N ALA A 70 1.42 11.31 -15.78
CA ALA A 70 1.94 12.13 -14.70
C ALA A 70 3.46 11.95 -14.66
N VAL A 71 4.19 13.06 -14.69
CA VAL A 71 5.64 13.08 -14.56
C VAL A 71 5.98 13.95 -13.36
N ILE A 72 6.72 13.39 -12.42
CA ILE A 72 7.27 14.12 -11.27
C ILE A 72 8.79 14.04 -11.35
N SER A 73 9.48 15.05 -10.83
CA SER A 73 10.94 14.99 -10.72
C SER A 73 11.34 13.96 -9.65
N ASP A 74 12.56 13.47 -9.77
CA ASP A 74 13.19 12.64 -8.74
C ASP A 74 13.24 13.37 -7.38
N ALA A 75 13.65 14.64 -7.40
CA ALA A 75 13.69 15.49 -6.21
C ALA A 75 12.31 15.62 -5.52
N ASP A 76 11.25 15.86 -6.29
CA ASP A 76 9.89 15.95 -5.75
C ASP A 76 9.42 14.60 -5.23
N GLY A 77 9.67 13.51 -5.97
CA GLY A 77 9.30 12.15 -5.55
C GLY A 77 9.92 11.79 -4.20
N PHE A 78 11.24 11.95 -4.06
CA PHE A 78 11.91 11.68 -2.78
C PHE A 78 11.48 12.66 -1.69
N GLY A 79 11.26 13.94 -2.02
CA GLY A 79 10.75 14.94 -1.09
C GLY A 79 9.38 14.59 -0.51
N ILE A 80 8.46 14.05 -1.32
CA ILE A 80 7.14 13.60 -0.87
C ILE A 80 7.25 12.41 0.08
N VAL A 81 8.16 11.47 -0.19
CA VAL A 81 8.43 10.35 0.70
C VAL A 81 8.96 10.85 2.05
N LEU A 82 9.93 11.78 2.03
CA LEU A 82 10.44 12.37 3.27
C LEU A 82 9.36 13.15 4.03
N GLN A 83 8.49 13.88 3.32
CA GLN A 83 7.37 14.60 3.91
C GLN A 83 6.39 13.64 4.60
N TYR A 84 6.13 12.49 3.99
CA TYR A 84 5.29 11.45 4.59
C TYR A 84 5.85 10.91 5.91
N PHE A 85 7.18 10.86 6.05
CA PHE A 85 7.85 10.47 7.28
C PHE A 85 8.17 11.64 8.21
N ASP A 86 7.67 12.85 7.96
CA ASP A 86 8.01 14.06 8.75
C ASP A 86 9.53 14.29 8.84
N CYS A 87 10.25 13.97 7.76
CA CYS A 87 11.71 14.11 7.64
C CYS A 87 12.11 15.11 6.55
N TRP A 88 11.15 15.94 6.12
CA TRP A 88 11.35 16.93 5.07
C TRP A 88 11.45 18.33 5.66
N ASP A 89 12.59 18.98 5.41
CA ASP A 89 12.88 20.34 5.88
C ASP A 89 12.59 21.42 4.82
N GLY A 90 12.13 21.01 3.64
CA GLY A 90 11.83 21.92 2.53
C GLY A 90 10.43 22.52 2.58
N LYS A 91 9.98 23.08 1.45
CA LYS A 91 8.60 23.55 1.32
C LYS A 91 7.65 22.35 1.29
N PRO A 92 6.57 22.34 2.08
CA PRO A 92 5.63 21.23 2.11
C PRO A 92 4.93 21.09 0.76
N PHE A 93 4.75 19.85 0.32
CA PHE A 93 4.02 19.52 -0.90
C PHE A 93 2.51 19.58 -0.63
N GLU A 94 1.74 20.19 -1.54
CA GLU A 94 0.28 20.17 -1.50
C GLU A 94 -0.24 18.80 -1.95
N ILE A 95 -0.23 17.84 -1.03
CA ILE A 95 -0.73 16.48 -1.26
C ILE A 95 -2.20 16.43 -0.83
N PRO A 96 -3.13 15.97 -1.68
CA PRO A 96 -4.53 15.79 -1.28
C PRO A 96 -4.64 14.91 -0.02
N PRO A 97 -5.56 15.18 0.92
CA PRO A 97 -5.68 14.42 2.17
C PRO A 97 -6.08 12.96 1.88
N GLU A 98 -5.41 11.97 2.50
CA GLU A 98 -5.71 10.54 2.31
C GLU A 98 -7.21 10.28 2.49
N PRO A 99 -7.88 9.56 1.56
CA PRO A 99 -9.25 9.12 1.80
C PRO A 99 -9.20 8.20 3.00
N GLN A 100 -9.48 8.76 4.18
CA GLN A 100 -9.47 8.01 5.42
C GLN A 100 -10.38 6.81 5.21
N PRO A 101 -9.91 5.56 5.43
CA PRO A 101 -10.83 4.45 5.63
C PRO A 101 -11.83 4.95 6.67
N PRO A 102 -13.14 4.84 6.43
CA PRO A 102 -14.14 5.40 7.33
C PRO A 102 -13.77 4.96 8.73
N ALA A 103 -13.46 5.95 9.58
CA ALA A 103 -13.05 5.73 10.96
C ALA A 103 -13.91 4.60 11.50
N ARG A 104 -13.27 3.53 11.96
CA ARG A 104 -13.96 2.44 12.65
C ARG A 104 -14.65 3.11 13.83
N VAL A 105 -15.91 3.49 13.64
CA VAL A 105 -16.71 4.20 14.62
C VAL A 105 -16.66 3.31 15.83
N ALA A 106 -15.97 3.74 16.88
CA ALA A 106 -15.95 3.04 18.15
C ALA A 106 -17.42 2.82 18.51
N ALA A 107 -17.86 1.57 18.46
CA ALA A 107 -19.24 1.22 18.70
C ALA A 107 -19.63 1.79 20.07
N PRO A 108 -20.61 2.71 20.17
CA PRO A 108 -21.12 3.07 21.48
C PRO A 108 -21.76 1.80 22.07
N THR A 109 -21.26 1.39 23.24
CA THR A 109 -21.86 0.36 24.07
C THR A 109 -23.31 0.74 24.38
N ARG A 110 -24.25 0.29 23.54
CA ARG A 110 -25.68 0.47 23.77
C ARG A 110 -26.15 -0.65 24.70
N VAL A 111 -26.24 -0.31 25.98
CA VAL A 111 -27.03 -1.05 26.97
C VAL A 111 -28.50 -1.13 26.55
N THR A 112 -29.06 -2.33 26.74
CA THR A 112 -30.49 -2.68 26.85
C THR A 112 -31.40 -2.48 25.62
N SER A 113 -31.86 -3.60 25.07
CA SER A 113 -33.28 -3.99 24.90
C SER A 113 -33.48 -4.82 23.63
N ALA A 114 -33.39 -6.14 23.75
CA ALA A 114 -33.84 -7.07 22.71
C ALA A 114 -35.17 -7.71 23.15
N LYS A 115 -36.27 -7.15 22.63
CA LYS A 115 -37.58 -7.80 22.54
C LYS A 115 -37.89 -8.01 21.05
N SER A 116 -37.95 -9.29 20.70
CA SER A 116 -38.83 -9.91 19.69
C SER A 116 -38.46 -9.94 18.21
N ALA A 117 -38.71 -11.15 17.67
CA ALA A 117 -39.05 -11.57 16.30
C ALA A 117 -37.92 -11.57 15.25
N GLN A 118 -37.38 -12.70 14.77
CA GLN A 118 -37.94 -13.91 14.11
C GLN A 118 -37.91 -13.82 12.57
N ALA A 119 -37.49 -14.96 11.97
CA ALA A 119 -37.68 -15.44 10.59
C ALA A 119 -36.55 -15.08 9.60
N SER A 120 -35.76 -16.08 9.16
CA SER A 120 -35.98 -16.85 7.90
C SER A 120 -35.21 -16.22 6.73
N LYS A 121 -34.47 -16.88 5.85
CA LYS A 121 -34.28 -18.29 5.48
C LYS A 121 -32.95 -18.42 4.71
N LYS A 122 -32.37 -19.62 4.83
CA LYS A 122 -31.48 -20.34 3.90
C LYS A 122 -31.47 -19.81 2.45
N SER A 123 -30.27 -19.58 1.90
CA SER A 123 -30.04 -19.79 0.48
C SER A 123 -28.89 -20.80 0.32
N THR A 124 -29.27 -21.92 -0.25
CA THR A 124 -28.50 -23.13 -0.48
C THR A 124 -27.82 -23.00 -1.84
N ALA A 125 -26.50 -23.20 -1.88
CA ALA A 125 -25.77 -23.43 -3.13
C ALA A 125 -26.16 -24.81 -3.71
N PRO A 126 -26.25 -24.95 -5.04
CA PRO A 126 -25.96 -26.20 -5.70
C PRO A 126 -24.60 -26.15 -6.39
N ALA A 127 -23.90 -27.27 -6.26
CA ALA A 127 -22.64 -27.60 -6.87
C ALA A 127 -22.82 -28.08 -8.32
N LEU A 128 -21.67 -28.11 -9.02
CA LEU A 128 -21.28 -29.07 -10.06
C LEU A 128 -22.10 -29.13 -11.35
N THR A 129 -21.46 -28.69 -12.45
CA THR A 129 -21.38 -29.55 -13.63
C THR A 129 -20.00 -29.40 -14.26
N GLN A 130 -19.20 -30.48 -14.17
CA GLN A 130 -18.06 -30.72 -15.06
C GLN A 130 -18.57 -30.90 -16.49
N LEU A 131 -17.84 -30.36 -17.46
CA LEU A 131 -17.86 -30.88 -18.82
C LEU A 131 -16.43 -30.90 -19.37
N SER A 132 -15.72 -31.97 -19.05
CA SER A 132 -14.65 -32.51 -19.87
C SER A 132 -15.28 -33.09 -21.14
N LEU A 133 -14.87 -32.65 -22.33
CA LEU A 133 -14.77 -33.46 -23.55
C LEU A 133 -14.39 -32.53 -24.72
N PHE A 134 -13.15 -32.56 -25.18
CA PHE A 134 -12.77 -32.59 -26.60
C PHE A 134 -11.27 -32.90 -26.66
N ASP A 135 -11.03 -34.20 -26.58
CA ASP A 135 -9.93 -34.90 -27.23
C ASP A 135 -10.19 -34.82 -28.73
N ASP A 136 -9.28 -34.21 -29.49
CA ASP A 136 -9.24 -34.41 -30.94
C ASP A 136 -7.77 -34.46 -31.37
N ALA A 137 -7.35 -35.68 -31.66
CA ALA A 137 -6.06 -36.07 -32.17
C ALA A 137 -6.22 -36.44 -33.64
N GLU A 138 -5.65 -35.66 -34.55
CA GLU A 138 -5.38 -36.03 -35.95
C GLU A 138 -4.45 -34.94 -36.52
N GLY A 139 -3.30 -35.15 -37.18
CA GLY A 139 -2.62 -36.31 -37.72
C GLY A 139 -1.62 -35.82 -38.81
N GLY A 140 -0.42 -36.42 -38.90
CA GLY A 140 0.49 -36.39 -40.08
C GLY A 140 1.16 -35.05 -40.42
N GLU A 141 2.38 -34.93 -40.97
CA GLU A 141 3.34 -35.80 -41.68
C GLU A 141 4.75 -35.22 -41.37
N ALA A 142 5.77 -36.01 -41.00
CA ALA A 142 6.67 -36.76 -41.87
C ALA A 142 7.40 -35.93 -42.96
N LEU A 143 8.70 -35.71 -42.69
CA LEU A 143 9.83 -35.44 -43.60
C LEU A 143 9.91 -34.11 -44.36
#